data_AF-A0A9Q1CTX2-F1
#
_entry.id   AF-A0A9Q1CTX2-F1
#
_cell.length_a   1.000
_cell.length_b   1.000
_cell.length_c   1.000
_cell.angle_alpha   90.00
_cell.angle_beta   90.00
_cell.angle_gamma   90.00
#
_symmetry.space_group_name_H-M   'P 1'
#
loop_
_entity.id
_entity.type
_entity.pdbx_description
1 polymer ?
#
loop_
_entity_poly.entity_id
_entity_poly.type
_entity_poly.pdbx_seq_one_letter_code
_entity_poly.pdbx_strand_id
1 'polypeptide(L)'
;MAASTVSKDSEGIYTELASTQQDVYSTLGHTTLNSSRAQHTEKRGQSSHPYWLAAVCLLCALLLAATIALGVLYQKGQSVSLRSAQIREKLQILDKYCPEISNERVCKPCPQDWELFSSKCYYFSTEEKSWEDSRSDCLRQGADLVVITSEEEQ
;
A
#
# COMPACT_ATOMS: atom_id res chain seq x y z
N MET A 1 -6.42 32.12 11.25
CA MET A 1 -6.82 33.36 11.95
C MET A 1 -5.86 34.44 11.50
N ALA A 2 -6.31 35.41 10.70
CA ALA A 2 -5.47 36.54 10.32
C ALA A 2 -5.55 37.60 11.42
N ALA A 3 -4.40 38.10 11.87
CA ALA A 3 -4.30 39.19 12.83
C ALA A 3 -3.67 40.40 12.13
N SER A 4 -4.50 41.35 11.72
CA SER A 4 -4.02 42.63 11.17
C SER A 4 -3.68 43.57 12.33
N THR A 5 -2.40 43.84 12.55
CA THR A 5 -1.98 44.88 13.49
C THR A 5 -2.13 46.26 12.85
N VAL A 6 -2.88 47.13 13.53
CA VAL A 6 -3.18 48.49 13.11
C VAL A 6 -2.41 49.47 13.99
N SER A 7 -1.63 50.38 13.40
CA SER A 7 -1.00 51.51 14.11
C SER A 7 -1.80 52.80 13.87
N LYS A 8 -2.04 53.57 14.92
CA LYS A 8 -2.69 54.90 14.89
C LYS A 8 -1.63 55.98 15.01
N ASP A 9 -1.72 57.03 14.20
CA ASP A 9 -0.96 58.27 14.39
C ASP A 9 -1.84 59.40 14.94
N SER A 10 -1.21 60.55 15.17
CA SER A 10 -1.66 61.59 16.12
C SER A 10 -2.95 62.32 15.74
N GLU A 11 -3.45 62.15 14.51
CA GLU A 11 -4.70 62.78 14.03
C GLU A 11 -5.84 61.77 13.82
N GLY A 12 -5.63 60.50 14.20
CA GLY A 12 -6.70 59.56 14.48
C GLY A 12 -7.30 58.82 13.28
N ILE A 13 -6.64 58.85 12.11
CA ILE A 13 -7.07 58.15 10.89
C ILE A 13 -6.22 56.89 10.68
N TYR A 14 -6.86 55.78 10.31
CA TYR A 14 -6.16 54.53 9.97
C TYR A 14 -6.04 54.40 8.45
N THR A 15 -4.82 54.27 7.93
CA THR A 15 -4.57 54.11 6.49
C THR A 15 -4.28 52.65 6.12
N GLU A 16 -5.13 52.03 5.30
CA GLU A 16 -4.78 50.79 4.61
C GLU A 16 -3.88 51.07 3.40
N LEU A 17 -2.69 50.47 3.37
CA LEU A 17 -1.80 50.49 2.21
C LEU A 17 -2.17 49.36 1.23
N ALA A 18 -3.24 49.57 0.47
CA ALA A 18 -3.56 48.76 -0.71
C ALA A 18 -2.92 49.37 -1.96
N SER A 19 -1.85 48.76 -2.48
CA SER A 19 -1.21 49.22 -3.72
C SER A 19 -2.02 48.77 -4.94
N THR A 20 -3.00 49.57 -5.34
CA THR A 20 -3.74 49.36 -6.60
C THR A 20 -2.92 49.74 -7.82
N GLN A 21 -3.11 48.95 -8.87
CA GLN A 21 -2.46 49.07 -10.17
C GLN A 21 -3.11 50.17 -11.03
N GLN A 22 -2.37 50.62 -12.05
CA GLN A 22 -2.84 51.35 -13.25
C GLN A 22 -2.99 52.89 -13.14
N ASP A 23 -2.01 53.59 -13.70
CA ASP A 23 -2.07 54.87 -14.47
C ASP A 23 -0.60 55.14 -14.89
N VAL A 24 -0.22 55.48 -16.12
CA VAL A 24 -0.77 56.49 -17.04
C VAL A 24 -0.65 56.04 -18.50
N TYR A 25 -1.77 56.01 -19.23
CA TYR A 25 -1.80 56.00 -20.70
C TYR A 25 -1.89 57.45 -21.24
N SER A 26 -0.74 58.12 -21.45
CA SER A 26 -0.58 59.39 -22.21
C SER A 26 0.88 59.84 -22.05
N THR A 27 1.73 60.00 -23.07
CA THR A 27 1.56 60.67 -24.38
C THR A 27 2.55 60.03 -25.40
N LEU A 28 2.10 59.53 -26.56
CA LEU A 28 1.79 60.23 -27.82
C LEU A 28 3.02 60.65 -28.68
N GLY A 29 3.14 60.01 -29.86
CA GLY A 29 4.01 60.43 -30.98
C GLY A 29 5.39 59.74 -31.05
N HIS A 30 5.83 59.11 -32.14
CA HIS A 30 5.23 58.91 -33.47
C HIS A 30 5.73 57.60 -34.14
N THR A 31 4.90 57.06 -35.04
CA THR A 31 5.19 56.33 -36.30
C THR A 31 6.66 55.87 -36.53
N THR A 32 6.97 54.62 -36.86
CA THR A 32 6.50 53.91 -38.07
C THR A 32 6.34 52.40 -37.95
N LEU A 33 5.32 51.87 -38.64
CA LEU A 33 5.22 50.46 -39.03
C LEU A 33 6.45 50.00 -39.84
N ASN A 34 6.97 48.80 -39.57
CA ASN A 34 7.45 47.95 -40.64
C ASN A 34 7.16 46.47 -40.36
N SER A 35 6.68 45.78 -41.39
CA SER A 35 6.41 44.35 -41.36
C SER A 35 7.63 43.55 -41.78
N SER A 36 7.76 42.35 -41.25
CA SER A 36 8.50 41.24 -41.87
C SER A 36 10.00 41.44 -42.15
N ARG A 37 10.83 41.07 -41.17
CA ARG A 37 11.95 40.16 -41.47
C ARG A 37 12.23 39.23 -40.28
N ALA A 38 11.90 37.96 -40.44
CA ALA A 38 12.41 36.93 -39.55
C ALA A 38 13.94 36.91 -39.65
N GLN A 39 14.63 37.19 -38.53
CA GLN A 39 16.06 36.94 -38.41
C GLN A 39 16.31 36.08 -37.19
N HIS A 40 16.39 34.79 -37.47
CA HIS A 40 17.04 33.78 -36.66
C HIS A 40 18.50 34.19 -36.46
N THR A 41 18.80 35.00 -35.44
CA THR A 41 20.17 35.42 -35.13
C THR A 41 20.93 34.29 -34.47
N GLU A 42 21.44 33.38 -35.30
CA GLU A 42 22.34 32.31 -34.90
C GLU A 42 23.64 32.90 -34.34
N LYS A 43 23.76 32.94 -33.00
CA LYS A 43 25.05 33.16 -32.34
C LYS A 43 25.81 31.85 -32.26
N ARG A 44 26.56 31.54 -33.32
CA ARG A 44 27.51 30.42 -33.36
C ARG A 44 28.74 30.74 -32.50
N GLY A 45 28.61 30.57 -31.18
CA GLY A 45 29.70 30.54 -30.21
C GLY A 45 30.16 29.10 -29.99
N GLN A 46 31.44 28.83 -30.27
CA GLN A 46 32.02 27.50 -30.45
C GLN A 46 31.95 26.60 -29.19
N SER A 47 31.17 25.51 -29.30
CA SER A 47 31.28 24.21 -28.59
C SER A 47 31.88 24.15 -27.17
N SER A 48 30.99 24.02 -26.18
CA SER A 48 31.12 23.04 -25.07
C SER A 48 29.86 23.05 -24.19
N HIS A 49 29.14 21.96 -23.92
CA HIS A 49 29.00 20.64 -24.58
C HIS A 49 27.48 20.33 -24.52
N PRO A 50 26.81 19.75 -25.53
CA PRO A 50 25.43 19.24 -25.34
C PRO A 50 25.40 17.87 -24.63
N TYR A 51 26.53 17.16 -24.66
CA TYR A 51 26.68 15.79 -24.15
C TYR A 51 26.56 15.65 -22.63
N TRP A 52 26.87 16.67 -21.83
CA TRP A 52 26.72 16.55 -20.35
C TRP A 52 25.24 16.56 -19.94
N LEU A 53 24.41 17.41 -20.55
CA LEU A 53 22.97 17.39 -20.34
C LEU A 53 22.35 16.08 -20.82
N ALA A 54 22.75 15.59 -22.01
CA ALA A 54 22.30 14.29 -22.52
C ALA A 54 22.73 13.13 -21.60
N ALA A 55 23.96 13.14 -21.09
CA ALA A 55 24.46 12.13 -20.14
C ALA A 55 23.71 12.17 -18.80
N VAL A 56 23.39 13.37 -18.28
CA VAL A 56 22.54 13.52 -17.07
C VAL A 56 21.14 12.98 -17.32
N CYS A 57 20.50 13.29 -18.45
CA CYS A 57 19.19 12.74 -18.79
C CYS A 57 19.20 11.22 -18.93
N LEU A 58 20.24 10.64 -19.56
CA LEU A 58 20.42 9.19 -19.66
C LEU A 58 20.65 8.54 -18.30
N LEU A 59 21.47 9.14 -17.43
CA LEU A 59 21.69 8.69 -16.05
C LEU A 59 20.37 8.69 -15.26
N CYS A 60 19.60 9.78 -15.32
CA CYS A 60 18.29 9.87 -14.68
C CYS A 60 17.32 8.81 -15.21
N ALA A 61 17.26 8.58 -16.52
CA ALA A 61 16.41 7.55 -17.13
C ALA A 61 16.79 6.13 -16.67
N LEU A 62 18.09 5.82 -16.58
CA LEU A 62 18.58 4.54 -16.07
C LEU A 62 18.26 4.34 -14.58
N LEU A 63 18.43 5.39 -13.76
CA LEU A 63 18.09 5.34 -12.33
C LEU A 63 16.58 5.14 -12.12
N LEU A 64 15.72 5.82 -12.89
CA LEU A 64 14.27 5.64 -12.85
C LEU A 64 13.85 4.23 -13.32
N ALA A 65 14.46 3.71 -14.39
CA ALA A 65 14.21 2.34 -14.83
C ALA A 65 14.61 1.31 -13.76
N ALA A 66 15.75 1.52 -13.09
CA ALA A 66 16.22 0.67 -12.01
C ALA A 66 15.30 0.70 -10.78
N THR A 67 14.83 1.87 -10.33
CA THR A 67 13.91 1.95 -9.18
C THR A 67 12.54 1.32 -9.49
N ILE A 68 12.01 1.51 -10.70
CA ILE A 68 10.78 0.84 -11.15
C ILE A 68 10.98 -0.68 -11.20
N ALA A 69 12.09 -1.16 -11.77
CA ALA A 69 12.40 -2.59 -11.83
C ALA A 69 12.54 -3.20 -10.43
N LEU A 70 13.27 -2.54 -9.51
CA LEU A 70 13.38 -2.95 -8.11
C LEU A 70 12.03 -2.96 -7.41
N GLY A 71 11.17 -1.95 -7.64
CA GLY A 71 9.80 -1.91 -7.11
C GLY A 71 8.96 -3.11 -7.58
N VAL A 72 8.98 -3.41 -8.89
CA VAL A 72 8.25 -4.55 -9.46
C VAL A 72 8.81 -5.89 -8.96
N LEU A 73 10.13 -6.03 -8.83
CA LEU A 73 10.77 -7.23 -8.28
C LEU A 73 10.45 -7.42 -6.80
N TYR A 74 10.47 -6.34 -6.02
CA TYR A 74 10.09 -6.35 -4.60
C TYR A 74 8.62 -6.70 -4.42
N GLN A 75 7.71 -6.09 -5.19
CA GLN A 75 6.28 -6.43 -5.18
C GLN A 75 6.04 -7.90 -5.58
N LYS A 76 6.73 -8.40 -6.60
CA LYS A 76 6.68 -9.83 -6.96
C LYS A 76 7.17 -10.69 -5.79
N GLY A 77 8.33 -10.38 -5.21
CA GLY A 77 8.89 -11.09 -4.05
C GLY A 77 7.95 -11.09 -2.83
N GLN A 78 7.33 -9.96 -2.51
CA GLN A 78 6.38 -9.82 -1.41
C GLN A 78 5.08 -10.61 -1.69
N SER A 79 4.56 -10.56 -2.92
CA SER A 79 3.38 -11.35 -3.32
C SER A 79 3.64 -12.85 -3.29
N VAL A 80 4.84 -13.30 -3.67
CA VAL A 80 5.29 -14.69 -3.56
C VAL A 80 5.49 -15.07 -2.09
N SER A 81 6.06 -14.19 -1.26
CA SER A 81 6.22 -14.42 0.18
C SER A 81 4.87 -14.66 0.86
N LEU A 82 3.89 -13.78 0.65
CA LEU A 82 2.53 -13.91 1.20
C LEU A 82 1.83 -15.19 0.71
N ARG A 83 1.85 -15.46 -0.60
CA ARG A 83 1.29 -16.70 -1.16
C ARG A 83 2.00 -17.94 -0.60
N SER A 84 3.31 -17.90 -0.41
CA SER A 84 4.07 -19.02 0.16
C SER A 84 3.71 -19.27 1.63
N ALA A 85 3.45 -18.23 2.42
CA ALA A 85 2.98 -18.37 3.80
C ALA A 85 1.59 -19.02 3.85
N GLN A 86 0.67 -18.53 3.02
CA GLN A 86 -0.69 -19.06 2.93
C GLN A 86 -0.74 -20.51 2.39
N ILE A 87 0.18 -20.87 1.48
CA ILE A 87 0.33 -22.25 1.00
C ILE A 87 0.91 -23.15 2.11
N ARG A 88 1.91 -22.69 2.88
CA ARG A 88 2.47 -23.46 4.01
C ARG A 88 1.42 -23.78 5.07
N GLU A 89 0.61 -22.80 5.46
CA GLU A 89 -0.51 -22.99 6.41
C GLU A 89 -1.49 -24.06 5.91
N LYS A 90 -1.93 -23.97 4.65
CA LYS A 90 -2.84 -24.97 4.05
C LYS A 90 -2.21 -26.36 3.93
N LEU A 91 -0.90 -26.44 3.67
CA LEU A 91 -0.18 -27.72 3.65
C LEU A 91 -0.06 -28.35 5.05
N GLN A 92 0.14 -27.56 6.11
CA GLN A 92 0.14 -28.07 7.49
C GLN A 92 -1.20 -28.68 7.89
N ILE A 93 -2.31 -28.02 7.50
CA ILE A 93 -3.65 -28.57 7.71
C ILE A 93 -3.83 -29.87 6.92
N LEU A 94 -3.42 -29.88 5.64
CA LEU A 94 -3.54 -31.07 4.79
C LEU A 94 -2.71 -32.25 5.33
N ASP A 95 -1.49 -32.02 5.80
CA ASP A 95 -0.61 -33.05 6.39
C ASP A 95 -1.21 -33.67 7.66
N LYS A 96 -1.86 -32.86 8.51
CA LYS A 96 -2.60 -33.34 9.70
C LYS A 96 -3.74 -34.32 9.36
N TYR A 97 -4.44 -34.11 8.25
CA TYR A 97 -5.57 -34.94 7.84
C TYR A 97 -5.22 -36.03 6.82
N CYS A 98 -4.14 -35.85 6.04
CA CYS A 98 -3.69 -36.73 4.97
C CYS A 98 -2.18 -37.03 5.09
N PRO A 99 -1.71 -37.65 6.19
CA PRO A 99 -0.32 -38.04 6.34
C PRO A 99 0.11 -39.07 5.29
N GLU A 100 1.40 -39.04 4.96
CA GLU A 100 2.03 -40.02 4.07
C GLU A 100 2.63 -41.16 4.93
N ILE A 101 2.02 -42.34 4.86
CA ILE A 101 2.38 -43.53 5.64
C ILE A 101 2.85 -44.61 4.66
N SER A 102 4.08 -45.10 4.82
CA SER A 102 4.66 -46.16 3.95
C SER A 102 4.60 -45.86 2.44
N ASN A 103 4.77 -44.59 2.04
CA ASN A 103 4.65 -44.07 0.68
C ASN A 103 3.21 -44.04 0.10
N GLU A 104 2.18 -44.17 0.95
CA GLU A 104 0.78 -44.01 0.58
C GLU A 104 0.14 -42.87 1.40
N ARG A 105 -0.66 -42.02 0.76
CA ARG A 105 -1.37 -40.93 1.45
C ARG A 105 -2.71 -41.43 1.98
N VAL A 106 -2.82 -41.47 3.30
CA VAL A 106 -4.03 -41.96 3.98
C VAL A 106 -4.78 -40.76 4.56
N CYS A 107 -5.79 -40.28 3.85
CA CYS A 107 -6.66 -39.21 4.33
C CYS A 107 -7.70 -39.73 5.33
N LYS A 108 -7.81 -39.08 6.49
CA LYS A 108 -8.89 -39.25 7.46
C LYS A 108 -9.72 -37.96 7.55
N PRO A 109 -11.06 -38.06 7.65
CA PRO A 109 -11.94 -36.89 7.72
C PRO A 109 -11.87 -36.14 9.07
N CYS A 110 -11.42 -36.82 10.12
CA CYS A 110 -11.22 -36.26 11.45
C CYS A 110 -9.77 -36.50 11.92
N PRO A 111 -9.28 -35.75 12.93
CA PRO A 111 -7.98 -35.99 13.53
C PRO A 111 -7.88 -37.40 14.15
N GLN A 112 -6.67 -37.82 14.51
CA GLN A 112 -6.48 -39.06 15.27
C GLN A 112 -7.23 -38.95 16.61
N ASP A 113 -7.91 -40.03 17.00
CA ASP A 113 -8.70 -40.17 18.24
C ASP A 113 -9.96 -39.27 18.30
N TRP A 114 -10.47 -38.85 17.13
CA TRP A 114 -11.75 -38.14 16.96
C TRP A 114 -12.71 -38.97 16.11
N GLU A 115 -13.99 -38.97 16.47
CA GLU A 115 -15.04 -39.71 15.79
C GLU A 115 -15.79 -38.83 14.78
N LEU A 116 -16.05 -39.37 13.58
CA LEU A 116 -16.86 -38.69 12.56
C LEU A 116 -18.33 -39.05 12.73
N PHE A 117 -19.17 -38.05 13.00
CA PHE A 117 -20.62 -38.20 12.98
C PHE A 117 -21.28 -36.98 12.32
N SER A 118 -22.24 -37.19 11.41
CA SER A 118 -22.97 -36.13 10.70
C SER A 118 -22.08 -34.98 10.15
N SER A 119 -20.97 -35.36 9.49
CA SER A 119 -19.94 -34.43 8.96
C SER A 119 -19.24 -33.53 9.99
N LYS A 120 -19.40 -33.79 11.28
CA LYS A 120 -18.68 -33.16 12.41
C LYS A 120 -17.71 -34.16 13.03
N CYS A 121 -16.66 -33.66 13.65
CA CYS A 121 -15.68 -34.46 14.40
C CYS A 121 -15.88 -34.24 15.90
N TYR A 122 -16.01 -35.32 16.66
CA TYR A 122 -16.23 -35.32 18.10
C TYR A 122 -15.04 -35.92 18.84
N TYR A 123 -14.72 -35.39 20.01
CA TYR A 123 -13.68 -35.91 20.90
C TYR A 123 -14.30 -36.20 22.27
N PHE A 124 -14.10 -37.43 22.75
CA PHE A 124 -14.59 -37.88 24.04
C PHE A 124 -13.41 -37.97 25.02
N SER A 125 -13.38 -37.05 25.99
CA SER A 125 -12.35 -37.05 27.05
C SER A 125 -12.48 -38.31 27.91
N THR A 126 -11.35 -38.98 28.17
CA THR A 126 -11.26 -40.04 29.20
C THR A 126 -11.03 -39.47 30.60
N GLU A 127 -10.84 -38.16 30.73
CA GLU A 127 -10.61 -37.46 32.00
C GLU A 127 -11.85 -36.64 32.40
N GLU A 128 -12.29 -36.78 33.65
CA GLU A 128 -13.32 -35.92 34.26
C GLU A 128 -12.71 -34.59 34.71
N LYS A 129 -13.35 -33.48 34.34
CA LYS A 129 -12.89 -32.10 34.60
C LYS A 129 -14.08 -31.20 34.92
N SER A 130 -13.81 -29.99 35.44
CA SER A 130 -14.83 -28.94 35.52
C SER A 130 -15.33 -28.56 34.11
N TRP A 131 -16.47 -27.89 34.02
CA TRP A 131 -17.00 -27.45 32.73
C TRP A 131 -16.06 -26.43 32.06
N GLU A 132 -15.52 -25.51 32.85
CA GLU A 132 -14.57 -24.47 32.45
C GLU A 132 -13.25 -25.07 31.95
N ASP A 133 -12.68 -26.03 32.69
CA ASP A 133 -11.45 -26.72 32.30
C ASP A 133 -11.65 -27.56 31.03
N SER A 134 -12.77 -28.30 30.95
CA SER A 134 -13.15 -29.08 29.76
C SER A 134 -13.24 -28.18 28.52
N ARG A 135 -13.87 -27.01 28.65
CA ARG A 135 -13.97 -26.04 27.55
C ARG A 135 -12.61 -25.48 27.15
N SER A 136 -11.78 -25.14 28.13
CA SER A 136 -10.40 -24.67 27.91
C SER A 136 -9.59 -25.70 27.11
N ASP A 137 -9.71 -26.98 27.44
CA ASP A 137 -9.03 -28.07 26.73
C ASP A 137 -9.57 -28.32 25.31
N CYS A 138 -10.87 -28.18 25.06
CA CYS A 138 -11.43 -28.18 23.70
C CYS A 138 -10.87 -27.01 22.86
N LEU A 139 -10.85 -25.80 23.42
CA LEU A 139 -10.33 -24.59 22.76
C LEU A 139 -8.84 -24.71 22.44
N ARG A 140 -8.04 -25.30 23.34
CA ARG A 140 -6.62 -25.59 23.12
C ARG A 140 -6.37 -26.58 21.96
N GLN A 141 -7.34 -27.44 21.65
CA GLN A 141 -7.28 -28.39 20.54
C GLN A 141 -7.85 -27.82 19.22
N GLY A 142 -8.40 -26.60 19.24
CA GLY A 142 -9.03 -25.96 18.08
C GLY A 142 -10.50 -26.30 17.87
N ALA A 143 -11.20 -26.70 18.93
CA ALA A 143 -12.64 -26.98 18.95
C ALA A 143 -13.34 -26.20 20.08
N ASP A 144 -14.61 -26.48 20.35
CA ASP A 144 -15.33 -26.01 21.54
C ASP A 144 -16.14 -27.19 22.13
N LEU A 145 -16.70 -27.03 23.32
CA LEU A 145 -17.60 -28.02 23.91
C LEU A 145 -18.80 -28.27 22.99
N VAL A 146 -19.22 -29.54 22.91
CA VAL A 146 -20.38 -29.95 22.11
C VAL A 146 -21.66 -29.29 22.63
N VAL A 147 -22.42 -28.72 21.69
CA VAL A 147 -23.81 -28.30 21.91
C VAL A 147 -24.66 -29.21 21.03
N ILE A 148 -25.44 -30.08 21.65
CA ILE A 148 -26.38 -30.98 20.97
C ILE A 148 -27.55 -30.14 20.46
N THR A 149 -27.80 -30.19 19.15
CA THR A 149 -28.82 -29.34 18.48
C THR A 149 -29.96 -30.13 17.84
N SER A 150 -29.91 -31.46 17.89
CA SER A 150 -30.85 -32.37 17.24
C SER A 150 -30.98 -33.67 18.04
N GLU A 151 -32.08 -34.41 17.84
CA GLU A 151 -32.30 -35.72 18.50
C GLU A 151 -31.30 -36.76 17.98
N GLU A 152 -30.89 -36.64 16.72
CA GLU A 152 -29.88 -37.50 16.09
C GLU A 152 -28.46 -37.29 16.63
N GLU A 153 -28.19 -36.19 17.34
CA GLU A 153 -26.89 -35.89 17.97
C GLU A 153 -26.80 -36.32 19.44
N GLN A 154 -27.85 -36.91 20.01
CA GLN A 154 -27.96 -37.28 21.43
C GLN A 154 -27.68 -38.77 21.70
#